data_AF-A0A0K2V694-F1
#
_entry.id   AF-A0A0K2V694-F1
#
_cell.length_a   1.000
_cell.length_b   1.000
_cell.length_c   1.000
_cell.angle_alpha   90.00
_cell.angle_beta   90.00
_cell.angle_gamma   90.00
#
_symmetry.space_group_name_H-M   'P 1'
#
loop_
_entity.id
_entity.type
_entity.pdbx_description
1 polymer ?
#
loop_
_entity_poly.entity_id
_entity_poly.type
_entity_poly.pdbx_seq_one_letter_code
_entity_poly.pdbx_strand_id
1 'polypeptide(L)' 'MGFGKILFFFYLLHQNDEIEGVILNNVGVPSYAINGKDATLVCDYDLEGQALYSVKWYKNGLEIFR' A
#
# COMPACT_ATOMS: atom_id res chain seq x y z
N MET A 1 7.57 -45.28 5.08
CA MET A 1 7.87 -44.27 4.03
C MET A 1 6.60 -43.46 3.70
N GLY A 2 5.93 -42.84 4.69
CA GLY A 2 4.58 -42.28 4.49
C GLY A 2 4.19 -41.08 5.37
N PHE A 3 4.69 -40.98 6.60
CA PHE A 3 4.29 -39.90 7.53
C PHE A 3 4.79 -38.50 7.13
N GLY A 4 6.03 -38.38 6.63
CA GLY A 4 6.59 -37.07 6.24
C GLY A 4 5.89 -36.43 5.04
N LYS A 5 5.35 -37.23 4.11
CA LYS A 5 4.59 -36.74 2.95
C LYS A 5 3.23 -36.17 3.36
N ILE A 6 2.60 -36.78 4.34
CA ILE A 6 1.31 -36.34 4.89
C ILE A 6 1.48 -35.00 5.62
N LEU A 7 2.50 -34.87 6.48
CA LEU A 7 2.82 -33.61 7.15
C LEU A 7 3.17 -32.50 6.15
N PHE A 8 3.92 -32.83 5.09
CA PHE A 8 4.23 -31.87 4.02
C PHE A 8 2.98 -31.44 3.24
N PHE A 9 2.07 -32.38 2.95
CA PHE A 9 0.78 -32.06 2.35
C PHE A 9 -0.07 -31.14 3.23
N PHE A 10 -0.12 -31.41 4.54
CA PHE A 10 -0.81 -30.53 5.49
C PHE A 10 -0.15 -29.15 5.59
N TYR A 11 1.17 -29.07 5.52
CA TYR A 11 1.92 -27.80 5.50
C TYR A 11 1.59 -26.97 4.24
N LEU A 12 1.59 -27.60 3.06
CA LEU A 12 1.21 -26.95 1.80
C LEU A 12 -0.27 -26.52 1.77
N LEU A 13 -1.17 -27.30 2.38
CA LEU A 13 -2.58 -26.92 2.52
C LEU A 13 -2.82 -25.81 3.56
N HIS A 14 -1.81 -25.47 4.38
CA HIS A 14 -1.89 -24.42 5.40
C HIS A 14 -1.29 -23.09 4.94
N GLN A 15 -0.63 -23.05 3.78
CA GLN A 15 -0.22 -21.81 3.14
C GLN A 15 -1.45 -21.14 2.53
N ASN A 16 -2.20 -20.43 3.37
CA ASN A 16 -3.07 -19.37 2.90
C ASN A 16 -2.13 -18.21 2.57
N ASP A 17 -1.74 -18.07 1.30
CA ASP A 17 -1.11 -16.84 0.85
C ASP A 17 -2.20 -15.76 0.88
N GLU A 18 -2.22 -14.97 1.96
CA GLU A 18 -3.03 -13.76 2.01
C GLU A 18 -2.50 -12.80 0.92
N ILE A 19 -3.38 -12.30 0.07
CA ILE A 19 -3.00 -11.33 -0.95
C ILE A 19 -2.75 -10.00 -0.22
N GLU A 20 -1.50 -9.74 0.14
CA GLU A 20 -1.07 -8.47 0.73
C GLU A 20 -1.01 -7.37 -0.34
N GLY A 21 -1.67 -6.24 -0.09
CA GLY A 21 -1.68 -5.11 -1.01
C GLY A 21 -1.60 -3.77 -0.28
N VAL A 22 -1.24 -2.70 -0.99
CA VAL A 22 -1.30 -1.36 -0.40
C VAL A 22 -2.76 -0.91 -0.36
N ILE A 23 -3.26 -0.63 0.83
CA ILE A 23 -4.61 -0.10 1.04
C ILE A 23 -4.51 1.41 1.22
N LEU A 24 -5.23 2.16 0.39
CA LEU A 24 -5.35 3.61 0.53
C LEU A 24 -6.50 3.94 1.49
N ASN A 25 -6.17 4.34 2.72
CA ASN A 25 -7.14 4.61 3.77
C ASN A 25 -7.77 5.99 3.63
N ASN A 26 -6.97 7.00 3.28
CA ASN A 26 -7.45 8.38 3.18
C ASN A 26 -6.57 9.24 2.25
N VAL A 27 -7.24 10.15 1.54
CA VAL A 27 -6.60 11.16 0.69
C VAL A 27 -7.19 12.52 1.03
N GLY A 28 -6.37 13.36 1.65
CA GLY A 28 -6.74 14.73 2.01
C GLY A 28 -6.13 15.75 1.06
N VAL A 29 -6.97 16.51 0.38
CA VAL A 29 -6.56 17.65 -0.46
C VAL A 29 -7.32 18.90 -0.01
N PRO A 30 -6.64 19.99 0.35
CA PRO A 30 -7.31 21.23 0.70
C PRO A 30 -8.06 21.80 -0.50
N SER A 31 -9.27 22.32 -0.29
CA SER A 31 -10.11 22.87 -1.36
C SER A 31 -9.50 24.09 -2.04
N TYR A 32 -8.62 24.80 -1.34
CA TYR A 32 -7.90 25.98 -1.84
C TYR A 32 -6.50 26.05 -1.22
N ALA A 33 -5.56 26.59 -2.00
CA ALA A 33 -4.22 26.91 -1.54
C ALA A 33 -4.01 28.42 -1.64
N ILE A 34 -3.31 29.01 -0.67
CA ILE A 34 -2.99 30.43 -0.67
C ILE A 34 -1.65 30.62 -1.39
N ASN A 35 -1.59 31.53 -2.35
CA ASN A 35 -0.36 31.81 -3.08
C ASN A 35 0.77 32.25 -2.12
N GLY A 36 1.96 31.67 -2.30
CA GLY A 36 3.12 31.92 -1.44
C GLY A 36 3.06 31.25 -0.06
N LYS A 37 2.06 30.40 0.20
CA LYS A 37 1.97 29.59 1.42
C LYS A 37 1.99 28.11 1.10
N ASP A 38 2.45 27.33 2.07
CA ASP A 38 2.44 25.87 1.98
C ASP A 38 1.00 25.33 2.05
N ALA A 39 0.78 24.23 1.35
CA ALA A 39 -0.45 23.44 1.43
C ALA A 39 -0.07 21.98 1.68
N THR A 40 -0.70 21.35 2.66
CA THR A 40 -0.43 19.96 3.03
C THR A 40 -1.37 19.02 2.29
N LEU A 41 -0.81 18.03 1.60
CA LEU A 41 -1.54 16.92 1.02
C LEU A 41 -1.37 15.70 1.92
N VAL A 42 -2.46 15.01 2.25
CA VAL A 42 -2.46 13.86 3.15
C VAL A 42 -2.72 12.59 2.35
N CYS A 43 -1.91 11.56 2.58
CA CYS A 43 -2.07 10.24 1.99
C CYS A 43 -1.80 9.21 3.09
N ASP A 44 -2.87 8.68 3.66
CA ASP A 44 -2.79 7.63 4.68
C ASP A 44 -2.98 6.28 3.98
N TYR A 45 -2.03 5.38 4.13
CA TYR A 45 -2.06 4.06 3.51
C TYR A 45 -1.54 3.00 4.47
N ASP A 46 -2.05 1.79 4.31
CA ASP A 46 -1.52 0.57 4.92
C ASP A 46 -0.70 -0.18 3.87
N LEU A 47 0.46 -0.68 4.27
CA LEU A 47 1.33 -1.46 3.39
C LEU A 47 1.06 -2.95 3.50
N GLU A 48 0.28 -3.41 4.48
CA GLU A 48 -0.02 -4.82 4.72
C GLU A 48 1.23 -5.72 4.62
N GLY A 49 2.31 -5.35 5.32
CA GLY A 49 3.56 -6.13 5.32
C GLY A 49 4.51 -5.89 4.14
N GLN A 50 4.09 -5.11 3.13
CA GLN A 50 4.89 -4.80 1.94
C GLN A 50 5.82 -3.60 2.14
N ALA A 51 6.80 -3.45 1.25
CA ALA A 51 7.69 -2.29 1.23
C ALA A 51 7.11 -1.17 0.34
N LEU A 52 7.14 0.06 0.84
CA LEU A 52 6.77 1.23 0.06
C LEU A 52 7.89 1.60 -0.94
N TYR A 53 7.54 1.70 -2.21
CA TYR A 53 8.46 2.18 -3.25
C TYR A 53 8.49 3.72 -3.37
N SER A 54 7.32 4.35 -3.52
CA SER A 54 7.22 5.82 -3.64
C SER A 54 5.78 6.30 -3.45
N VAL A 55 5.60 7.49 -2.87
CA VAL A 55 4.34 8.25 -2.93
C VAL A 55 4.53 9.40 -3.93
N LYS A 56 3.56 9.63 -4.80
CA LYS A 56 3.61 10.71 -5.81
C LYS A 56 2.27 11.43 -5.87
N TRP A 57 2.31 12.73 -6.11
CA TRP A 57 1.11 13.52 -6.35
C TRP A 57 1.06 14.03 -7.79
N TYR A 58 -0.10 13.86 -8.42
CA TYR A 58 -0.36 14.34 -9.76
C TYR A 58 -1.54 15.31 -9.74
N LYS A 59 -1.42 16.41 -10.50
CA LYS A 59 -2.50 17.35 -10.76
C LYS A 59 -2.57 17.62 -12.25
N ASN A 60 -3.73 17.38 -12.86
CA ASN A 60 -3.95 17.57 -14.30
C ASN A 60 -2.92 16.84 -15.17
N GLY A 61 -2.51 15.64 -14.76
CA GLY A 61 -1.50 14.82 -15.47
C GLY A 61 -0.05 15.22 -15.22
N LEU A 62 0.23 16.26 -14.43
CA LEU A 62 1.59 16.69 -14.08
C LEU A 62 1.96 16.21 -12.67
N GLU A 63 3.16 15.64 -12.52
CA GLU A 63 3.74 15.32 -11.20
C GLU A 63 4.08 16.64 -10.48
N ILE A 64 3.48 16.86 -9.31
CA ILE A 64 3.69 18.08 -8.52
C ILE A 64 4.48 17.82 -7.24
N PHE A 65 4.65 16.56 -6.84
CA PHE A 65 5.44 16.13 -5.69
C PHE A 65 5.83 14.65 -5.82
N ARG A 66 7.05 14.31 -5.36
CA ARG A 66 7.59 12.96 -5.18
C ARG A 66 8.53 12.95 -3.98
#